data_AF-A0A3P7KEE2-F1
#
_entry.id   AF-A0A3P7KEE2-F1
#
_cell.length_a   1.000
_cell.length_b   1.000
_cell.length_c   1.000
_cell.angle_alpha   90.00
_cell.angle_beta   90.00
_cell.angle_gamma   90.00
#
_symmetry.space_group_name_H-M   'P 1'
#
loop_
_entity.id
_entity.type
_entity.pdbx_description
1 polymer ?
#
loop_
_entity_poly.entity_id
_entity_poly.type
_entity_poly.pdbx_seq_one_letter_code
_entity_poly.pdbx_strand_id
1 'polypeptide(L)'
;MVINFKKRTDSESDIDLLVPVKSLLNERVELYKAKGLEGFPAVGIKRGVEIVVPYRQYLPRKFFRNFAFTAVVQPDDRQGGYLFAVVNPLDTVVDLGVLVEAAGDRQTKISLIYTDSSKETNTKVLASFLVPEFTKNWTKFALEIQDDSVVLYFRCVRFATRQ
;
A
#
# COMPACT_ATOMS: atom_id res chain seq x y z
N MET A 1 20.58 -2.42 6.50
CA MET A 1 20.95 -3.36 7.57
C MET A 1 19.89 -4.46 7.61
N VAL A 2 20.25 -5.71 7.31
CA VAL A 2 19.31 -6.84 7.24
C VAL A 2 19.45 -7.64 8.53
N ILE A 3 18.39 -7.72 9.32
CA ILE A 3 18.32 -8.62 10.48
C ILE A 3 17.61 -9.88 9.99
N ASN A 4 18.31 -11.01 10.06
CA ASN A 4 17.79 -12.31 9.63
C ASN A 4 17.27 -13.06 10.86
N PHE A 5 15.96 -13.29 10.94
CA PHE A 5 15.36 -14.13 11.98
C PHE A 5 15.24 -15.57 11.49
N LYS A 6 15.55 -16.51 12.39
CA LYS A 6 15.56 -17.95 12.16
C LYS A 6 14.15 -18.42 11.73
N LYS A 7 14.05 -18.99 10.52
CA LYS A 7 12.81 -19.51 9.91
C LYS A 7 12.09 -20.48 10.85
N ARG A 8 10.90 -20.09 11.32
CA ARG A 8 9.84 -21.01 11.75
C ARG A 8 9.22 -21.60 10.47
N THR A 9 8.76 -22.84 10.49
CA THR A 9 8.28 -23.61 9.33
C THR A 9 6.92 -23.14 8.75
N ASP A 10 6.64 -21.84 8.77
CA ASP A 10 5.67 -21.20 7.88
C ASP A 10 6.49 -20.47 6.83
N SER A 11 6.36 -20.85 5.55
CA SER A 11 7.00 -20.10 4.48
C SER A 11 6.31 -18.74 4.36
N GLU A 12 6.85 -17.71 5.01
CA GLU A 12 6.47 -16.32 4.73
C GLU A 12 6.57 -16.08 3.22
N SER A 13 5.43 -15.86 2.58
CA SER A 13 5.34 -15.52 1.17
C SER A 13 5.34 -14.00 1.03
N ASP A 14 6.37 -13.45 0.41
CA ASP A 14 6.50 -12.03 0.12
C ASP A 14 6.02 -11.73 -1.32
N ILE A 15 5.36 -10.60 -1.50
CA ILE A 15 4.82 -10.15 -2.80
C ILE A 15 5.27 -8.71 -3.04
N ASP A 16 6.17 -8.54 -4.02
CA ASP A 16 6.62 -7.21 -4.46
C ASP A 16 5.61 -6.60 -5.45
N LEU A 17 4.74 -5.71 -4.97
CA LEU A 17 3.77 -4.98 -5.78
C LEU A 17 4.41 -3.98 -6.77
N LEU A 18 5.71 -3.70 -6.67
CA LEU A 18 6.41 -2.85 -7.64
C LEU A 18 6.86 -3.61 -8.88
N VAL A 19 6.81 -4.95 -8.90
CA VAL A 19 7.15 -5.75 -10.10
C VAL A 19 6.42 -5.27 -11.37
N PRO A 20 5.08 -5.17 -11.40
CA PRO A 20 4.35 -4.69 -12.59
C PRO A 20 4.67 -3.24 -12.95
N VAL A 21 5.00 -2.40 -11.96
CA VAL A 21 5.37 -1.00 -12.22
C VAL A 21 6.76 -0.93 -12.86
N LYS A 22 7.71 -1.72 -12.35
CA LYS A 22 9.10 -1.77 -12.83
C LYS A 22 9.20 -2.28 -14.27
N SER A 23 8.36 -3.24 -14.67
CA SER A 23 8.37 -3.75 -16.05
C SER A 23 7.96 -2.69 -17.07
N LEU A 24 7.12 -1.72 -16.66
CA LEU A 24 6.60 -0.67 -17.54
C LEU A 24 7.48 0.59 -17.59
N LEU A 25 8.58 0.65 -16.83
CA LEU A 25 9.45 1.83 -16.73
C LEU A 25 10.02 2.35 -18.06
N ASN A 26 10.21 1.46 -19.02
CA ASN A 26 10.75 1.83 -20.35
C ASN A 26 9.63 1.96 -21.39
N GLU A 27 8.39 1.63 -21.04
CA GLU A 27 7.24 1.60 -21.95
C GLU A 27 6.32 2.81 -21.75
N ARG A 28 6.30 3.39 -20.54
CA ARG A 28 5.41 4.49 -20.16
C ARG A 28 6.18 5.74 -19.77
N VAL A 29 5.86 6.87 -20.42
CA VAL A 29 6.52 8.17 -20.19
C VAL A 29 6.17 8.78 -18.82
N GLU A 30 5.13 8.26 -18.22
CA GLU A 30 4.60 8.68 -16.94
C GLU A 30 5.24 7.95 -15.76
N LEU A 31 6.04 6.91 -16.04
CA LEU A 31 6.87 6.22 -15.07
C LEU A 31 8.32 6.60 -15.29
N TYR A 32 9.06 6.80 -14.20
CA TYR A 32 10.47 7.17 -14.29
C TYR A 32 11.28 6.60 -13.14
N LYS A 33 12.58 6.40 -13.36
CA LYS A 33 13.51 5.98 -12.32
C LYS A 33 13.79 7.16 -11.39
N ALA A 34 13.71 6.92 -10.09
CA ALA A 34 13.93 7.93 -9.06
C ALA A 34 14.92 7.42 -8.00
N LYS A 35 15.42 8.34 -7.18
CA LYS A 35 16.17 8.01 -5.96
C LYS A 35 15.22 8.00 -4.77
N GLY A 36 15.17 6.85 -4.11
CA GLY A 36 14.43 6.55 -2.90
C GLY A 36 15.11 7.06 -1.64
N LEU A 37 14.53 6.67 -0.50
CA LEU A 37 15.13 6.83 0.81
C LEU A 37 16.58 6.32 0.79
N GLU A 38 17.52 7.09 1.36
CA GLU A 38 18.96 6.75 1.40
C GLU A 38 19.61 6.51 0.02
N GLY A 39 18.98 6.96 -1.07
CA GLY A 39 19.50 6.80 -2.43
C GLY A 39 19.24 5.43 -3.06
N PHE A 40 18.48 4.55 -2.41
CA PHE A 40 18.02 3.29 -3.00
C PHE A 40 17.18 3.53 -4.26
N PRO A 41 17.11 2.60 -5.22
CA PRO A 41 16.24 2.76 -6.38
C PRO A 41 14.77 2.92 -5.99
N ALA A 42 14.09 3.89 -6.59
CA ALA A 42 12.64 4.09 -6.48
C ALA A 42 12.02 4.26 -7.87
N VAL A 43 10.69 4.13 -7.93
CA VAL A 43 9.91 4.44 -9.12
C VAL A 43 9.10 5.70 -8.84
N GLY A 44 9.27 6.70 -9.69
CA GLY A 44 8.40 7.86 -9.76
C GLY A 44 7.22 7.57 -10.68
N ILE A 45 6.03 7.95 -10.23
CA ILE A 45 4.77 7.80 -10.96
C ILE A 45 4.18 9.21 -11.09
N LYS A 46 3.96 9.69 -12.32
CA LYS A 46 3.29 10.97 -12.54
C LYS A 46 1.83 10.87 -12.09
N ARG A 47 1.25 12.03 -11.82
CA ARG A 47 -0.14 12.12 -11.39
C ARG A 47 -1.12 11.72 -12.49
N GLY A 48 -2.24 11.11 -12.09
CA GLY A 48 -3.29 10.65 -13.00
C GLY A 48 -2.97 9.35 -13.75
N VAL A 49 -1.85 8.70 -13.40
CA VAL A 49 -1.44 7.43 -14.01
C VAL A 49 -2.13 6.29 -13.29
N GLU A 50 -2.79 5.44 -14.07
CA GLU A 50 -3.32 4.17 -13.60
C GLU A 50 -2.53 3.03 -14.25
N ILE A 51 -1.99 2.16 -13.40
CA ILE A 51 -1.29 0.94 -13.81
C ILE A 51 -2.20 -0.22 -13.48
N VAL A 52 -2.85 -0.74 -14.52
CA VAL A 52 -3.79 -1.85 -14.40
C VAL A 52 -3.12 -3.11 -14.92
N VAL A 53 -3.06 -4.14 -14.07
CA VAL A 53 -2.52 -5.46 -14.41
C VAL A 53 -3.42 -6.56 -13.87
N PRO A 54 -3.46 -7.76 -14.49
CA PRO A 54 -4.23 -8.88 -13.97
C PRO A 54 -3.71 -9.30 -12.58
N TYR A 55 -4.48 -9.03 -11.53
CA TYR A 55 -4.03 -9.25 -10.14
C TYR A 55 -3.60 -10.70 -9.86
N ARG A 56 -4.22 -11.69 -10.54
CA ARG A 56 -3.91 -13.13 -10.42
C ARG A 56 -2.48 -13.50 -10.82
N GLN A 57 -1.79 -12.64 -11.57
CA GLN A 57 -0.37 -12.86 -11.92
C GLN A 57 0.56 -12.54 -10.75
N TYR A 58 0.11 -11.72 -9.79
CA TYR A 58 0.95 -11.17 -8.73
C TYR A 58 0.45 -11.52 -7.31
N LEU A 59 -0.85 -11.76 -7.15
CA LEU A 59 -1.50 -12.06 -5.87
C LEU A 59 -1.96 -13.52 -5.81
N PRO A 60 -1.96 -14.13 -4.61
CA PRO A 60 -2.35 -15.53 -4.43
C PRO A 60 -3.83 -15.74 -4.71
N ARG A 61 -4.19 -17.00 -5.00
CA ARG A 61 -5.58 -17.36 -5.32
C ARG A 61 -6.55 -17.07 -4.16
N LYS A 62 -6.09 -17.36 -2.94
CA LYS A 62 -6.76 -17.03 -1.69
C LYS A 62 -5.86 -16.03 -0.98
N PHE A 63 -6.40 -14.87 -0.64
CA PHE A 63 -5.66 -13.87 0.10
C PHE A 63 -5.41 -14.35 1.54
N PHE A 64 -4.32 -13.90 2.14
CA PHE A 64 -3.95 -14.29 3.48
C PHE A 64 -4.90 -13.66 4.51
N ARG A 65 -5.30 -14.43 5.51
CA ARG A 65 -6.11 -13.92 6.63
C ARG A 65 -5.31 -12.90 7.45
N ASN A 66 -4.06 -13.25 7.73
CA ASN A 66 -3.10 -12.42 8.44
C ASN A 66 -1.97 -12.06 7.47
N PHE A 67 -1.66 -10.78 7.36
CA PHE A 67 -0.60 -10.30 6.47
C PHE A 67 -0.09 -8.95 6.93
N ALA A 68 1.05 -8.54 6.39
CA ALA A 68 1.55 -7.19 6.54
C ALA A 68 1.67 -6.52 5.16
N PHE A 69 1.25 -5.26 5.07
CA PHE A 69 1.57 -4.38 3.96
C PHE A 69 2.68 -3.44 4.39
N THR A 70 3.70 -3.24 3.56
CA THR A 70 4.78 -2.30 3.83
C THR A 70 4.98 -1.36 2.66
N ALA A 71 5.26 -0.08 2.96
CA ALA A 71 5.49 0.92 1.94
C ALA A 71 6.57 1.92 2.37
N VAL A 72 7.34 2.37 1.38
CA VAL A 72 8.26 3.51 1.48
C VAL A 72 7.85 4.47 0.37
N VAL A 73 7.26 5.61 0.74
CA VAL A 73 6.66 6.54 -0.21
C VAL A 73 7.07 7.97 0.06
N GLN A 74 7.08 8.80 -0.97
CA GLN A 74 7.23 10.24 -0.89
C GLN A 74 6.16 10.89 -1.78
N PRO A 75 4.98 11.23 -1.24
CA PRO A 75 3.94 11.90 -2.02
C PRO A 75 4.42 13.28 -2.49
N ASP A 76 4.14 13.62 -3.74
CA ASP A 76 4.53 14.90 -4.32
C ASP A 76 3.59 16.04 -3.94
N ASP A 77 2.34 15.74 -3.61
CA ASP A 77 1.34 16.70 -3.16
C ASP A 77 0.46 16.10 -2.04
N ARG A 78 -0.59 16.83 -1.65
CA ARG A 78 -1.52 16.44 -0.59
C ARG A 78 -2.80 15.77 -1.11
N GLN A 79 -2.96 15.61 -2.43
CA GLN A 79 -4.22 15.13 -2.99
C GLN A 79 -4.49 13.66 -2.65
N GLY A 80 -3.42 12.90 -2.42
CA GLY A 80 -3.54 11.50 -2.09
C GLY A 80 -3.75 10.61 -3.30
N GLY A 81 -4.06 9.35 -3.01
CA GLY A 81 -4.28 8.31 -4.00
C GLY A 81 -4.09 6.92 -3.39
N TYR A 82 -4.52 5.91 -4.16
CA TYR A 82 -4.25 4.53 -3.83
C TYR A 82 -2.78 4.21 -4.10
N LEU A 83 -2.10 3.62 -3.10
CA LEU A 83 -0.78 3.02 -3.33
C LEU A 83 -0.91 1.72 -4.11
N PHE A 84 -1.99 0.98 -3.86
CA PHE A 84 -2.47 -0.11 -4.69
C PHE A 84 -3.96 -0.33 -4.39
N ALA A 85 -4.66 -0.93 -5.34
CA ALA A 85 -6.04 -1.37 -5.19
C ALA A 85 -6.27 -2.64 -6.01
N VAL A 86 -6.96 -3.60 -5.42
CA VAL A 86 -7.63 -4.71 -6.11
C VAL A 86 -9.08 -4.32 -6.22
N VAL A 87 -9.57 -4.26 -7.45
CA VAL A 87 -10.94 -3.88 -7.76
C VAL A 87 -11.73 -5.08 -8.25
N ASN A 88 -13.05 -5.02 -8.05
CA ASN A 88 -13.97 -6.01 -8.62
C ASN A 88 -13.92 -5.95 -10.17
N PRO A 89 -14.45 -6.97 -10.88
CA PRO A 89 -14.40 -7.01 -12.35
C PRO A 89 -15.10 -5.87 -13.09
N LEU A 90 -15.86 -5.02 -12.38
CA LEU A 90 -16.55 -3.87 -12.93
C LEU A 90 -15.81 -2.55 -12.67
N ASP A 91 -14.66 -2.61 -11.98
CA ASP A 91 -13.87 -1.44 -11.56
C ASP A 91 -14.67 -0.43 -10.70
N THR A 92 -15.67 -0.90 -9.94
CA THR A 92 -16.56 -0.05 -9.13
C THR A 92 -16.32 -0.17 -7.63
N VAL A 93 -15.81 -1.30 -7.15
CA VAL A 93 -15.60 -1.60 -5.72
C VAL A 93 -14.16 -2.02 -5.51
N VAL A 94 -13.51 -1.43 -4.51
CA VAL A 94 -12.16 -1.84 -4.09
C VAL A 94 -12.29 -2.94 -3.04
N ASP A 95 -11.90 -4.15 -3.42
CA ASP A 95 -11.89 -5.33 -2.56
C ASP A 95 -10.77 -5.26 -1.52
N LEU A 96 -9.61 -4.73 -1.91
CA LEU A 96 -8.44 -4.57 -1.05
C LEU A 96 -7.61 -3.40 -1.52
N GLY A 97 -7.17 -2.52 -0.63
CA GLY A 97 -6.26 -1.45 -1.03
C GLY A 97 -5.72 -0.66 0.15
N VAL A 98 -4.73 0.19 -0.16
CA VAL A 98 -4.21 1.17 0.78
C VAL A 98 -4.34 2.56 0.16
N LEU A 99 -5.15 3.39 0.80
CA LEU A 99 -5.42 4.76 0.40
C LEU A 99 -4.67 5.71 1.33
N VAL A 100 -3.94 6.65 0.74
CA VAL A 100 -3.27 7.74 1.46
C VAL A 100 -3.86 9.04 0.97
N GLU A 101 -4.36 9.88 1.88
CA GLU A 101 -5.00 11.15 1.52
C GLU A 101 -4.75 12.20 2.60
N ALA A 102 -4.86 13.48 2.25
CA ALA A 102 -4.80 14.52 3.28
C ALA A 102 -5.97 14.40 4.26
N ALA A 103 -5.65 14.55 5.53
CA ALA A 103 -6.62 14.97 6.53
C ALA A 103 -6.29 16.43 6.90
N GLY A 104 -7.26 17.17 7.43
CA GLY A 104 -7.07 18.55 7.89
C GLY A 104 -5.88 18.70 8.85
N ASP A 105 -5.51 19.94 9.19
CA ASP A 105 -4.54 20.22 10.25
C ASP A 105 -3.15 19.56 10.09
N ARG A 106 -2.59 19.59 8.86
CA ARG A 106 -1.28 18.99 8.54
C ARG A 106 -1.18 17.51 8.94
N GLN A 107 -2.25 16.77 8.66
CA GLN A 107 -2.30 15.34 8.84
C GLN A 107 -2.42 14.62 7.49
N THR A 108 -2.01 13.37 7.50
CA THR A 108 -2.26 12.42 6.42
C THR A 108 -3.06 11.26 7.00
N LYS A 109 -4.12 10.86 6.32
CA LYS A 109 -4.92 9.69 6.64
C LYS A 109 -4.41 8.51 5.82
N ILE A 110 -4.07 7.43 6.51
CA ILE A 110 -3.71 6.14 5.92
C ILE A 110 -4.87 5.19 6.20
N SER A 111 -5.50 4.69 5.15
CA SER A 111 -6.68 3.84 5.22
C SER A 111 -6.39 2.48 4.60
N LEU A 112 -6.68 1.42 5.36
CA LEU A 112 -6.78 0.07 4.84
C LEU A 112 -8.21 -0.16 4.36
N ILE A 113 -8.36 -0.60 3.12
CA ILE A 113 -9.64 -0.90 2.50
C ILE A 113 -9.77 -2.40 2.38
N TYR A 114 -10.93 -2.92 2.80
CA TYR A 114 -11.31 -4.30 2.59
C TYR A 114 -12.82 -4.37 2.38
N THR A 115 -13.24 -4.94 1.26
CA THR A 115 -14.65 -5.10 0.90
C THR A 115 -14.87 -6.50 0.35
N ASP A 116 -15.93 -7.16 0.81
CA ASP A 116 -16.44 -8.37 0.15
C ASP A 116 -17.41 -7.94 -0.97
N SER A 117 -16.91 -7.70 -2.18
CA SER A 117 -17.73 -7.26 -3.31
C SER A 117 -18.79 -8.26 -3.79
N SER A 118 -18.79 -9.49 -3.26
CA SER A 118 -19.90 -10.43 -3.48
C SER A 118 -21.14 -10.09 -2.66
N LYS A 119 -20.99 -9.30 -1.59
CA LYS A 119 -22.05 -8.91 -0.66
C LYS A 119 -22.30 -7.40 -0.62
N GLU A 120 -21.26 -6.61 -0.80
CA GLU A 120 -21.29 -5.16 -0.67
C GLU A 120 -21.20 -4.49 -2.05
N THR A 121 -21.99 -3.44 -2.24
CA THR A 121 -22.01 -2.65 -3.48
C THR A 121 -21.11 -1.40 -3.41
N ASN A 122 -20.57 -1.09 -2.23
CA ASN A 122 -19.76 0.10 -1.99
C ASN A 122 -18.47 -0.27 -1.26
N THR A 123 -17.36 0.35 -1.67
CA THR A 123 -16.06 0.23 -1.01
C THR A 123 -16.14 0.56 0.48
N LYS A 124 -15.54 -0.26 1.33
CA LYS A 124 -15.48 -0.09 2.79
C LYS A 124 -14.06 0.14 3.27
N VAL A 125 -13.92 1.10 4.18
CA VAL A 125 -12.68 1.31 4.91
C VAL A 125 -12.68 0.39 6.13
N LEU A 126 -11.69 -0.50 6.21
CA LEU A 126 -11.52 -1.42 7.33
C LEU A 126 -10.87 -0.73 8.52
N ALA A 127 -9.84 0.08 8.28
CA ALA A 127 -9.16 0.84 9.33
C ALA A 127 -8.61 2.15 8.78
N SER A 128 -8.56 3.18 9.63
CA SER A 128 -7.97 4.48 9.31
C SER A 128 -7.11 5.02 10.44
N PHE A 129 -6.02 5.66 10.06
CA PHE A 129 -5.05 6.24 10.97
C PHE A 129 -4.69 7.65 10.52
N LEU A 130 -4.74 8.59 11.45
CA LEU A 130 -4.26 9.96 11.23
C LEU A 130 -2.81 10.04 11.73
N VAL A 131 -1.91 10.38 10.82
CA VAL A 131 -0.49 10.56 11.10
C VAL A 131 -0.07 11.99 10.76
N PRO A 132 1.08 12.47 11.28
CA PRO A 132 1.65 13.73 10.82
C PRO A 132 1.86 13.73 9.31
N GLU A 133 1.56 14.86 8.66
CA GLU A 133 1.76 15.03 7.22
C GLU A 133 3.20 14.70 6.80
N PHE A 134 3.33 14.05 5.64
CA PHE A 134 4.63 13.64 5.10
C PHE A 134 4.80 13.92 3.60
N THR A 135 4.02 14.83 3.02
CA THR A 135 4.24 15.31 1.65
C THR A 135 5.68 15.82 1.50
N LYS A 136 6.30 15.52 0.34
CA LYS A 136 7.73 15.75 0.04
C LYS A 136 8.73 15.05 0.97
N ASN A 137 8.31 14.17 1.88
CA ASN A 137 9.20 13.45 2.79
C ASN A 137 9.08 11.93 2.61
N TRP A 138 10.21 11.25 2.33
CA TRP A 138 10.27 9.80 2.33
C TRP A 138 9.80 9.24 3.68
N THR A 139 8.76 8.42 3.64
CA THR A 139 8.12 7.88 4.84
C THR A 139 7.91 6.39 4.67
N LYS A 140 8.39 5.65 5.68
CA LYS A 140 8.19 4.22 5.81
C LYS A 140 7.03 3.95 6.76
N PHE A 141 6.10 3.11 6.35
CA PHE A 141 5.06 2.62 7.22
C PHE A 141 4.69 1.17 6.89
N ALA A 142 4.04 0.50 7.84
CA ALA A 142 3.50 -0.83 7.65
C ALA A 142 2.13 -0.96 8.31
N LEU A 143 1.24 -1.72 7.69
CA LEU A 143 -0.03 -2.15 8.27
C LEU A 143 0.09 -3.65 8.52
N GLU A 144 0.00 -4.05 9.79
CA GLU A 144 -0.08 -5.45 10.18
C GLU A 144 -1.55 -5.80 10.44
N ILE A 145 -2.05 -6.81 9.75
CA ILE A 145 -3.41 -7.33 9.90
C ILE A 145 -3.27 -8.67 10.59
N GLN A 146 -3.87 -8.77 11.78
CA GLN A 146 -3.91 -9.99 12.54
C GLN A 146 -5.31 -10.19 13.09
N ASP A 147 -5.98 -11.24 12.61
CA ASP A 147 -7.35 -11.62 12.93
C ASP A 147 -8.35 -10.47 12.70
N ASP A 148 -8.79 -9.80 13.75
CA ASP A 148 -9.72 -8.67 13.74
C ASP A 148 -9.04 -7.33 14.00
N SER A 149 -7.71 -7.31 14.10
CA SER A 149 -6.95 -6.10 14.45
C SER A 149 -6.05 -5.63 13.32
N VAL A 150 -5.94 -4.31 13.21
CA VAL A 150 -5.01 -3.63 12.29
C VAL A 150 -4.07 -2.74 13.11
N VAL A 151 -2.77 -2.99 13.01
CA VAL A 151 -1.73 -2.19 13.65
C VAL A 151 -0.99 -1.37 12.60
N LEU A 152 -0.94 -0.06 12.79
CA LEU A 152 -0.06 0.81 12.01
C LEU A 152 1.31 0.92 12.69
N TYR A 153 2.36 0.66 11.94
CA TYR A 153 3.73 1.07 12.26
C TYR A 153 4.09 2.27 11.39
N PHE A 154 4.36 3.41 11.98
CA PHE A 154 4.71 4.64 11.28
C PHE A 154 6.14 5.05 11.64
N ARG A 155 7.00 5.23 10.64
CA ARG A 155 8.44 5.53 10.83
C ARG A 155 9.13 4.55 11.79
N CYS A 156 8.85 3.26 11.59
CA CYS A 156 9.39 2.15 12.39
C CYS A 156 8.92 2.11 13.86
N VAL A 157 7.89 2.88 14.24
CA VAL A 157 7.30 2.87 15.58
C VAL A 157 5.88 2.33 15.52
N ARG A 158 5.51 1.44 16.45
CA ARG A 158 4.11 1.00 16.63
C ARG A 158 3.26 2.20 17.00
N PHE A 159 2.45 2.68 16.06
CA PHE A 159 1.77 3.97 16.15
C PHE A 159 0.39 3.84 16.80
N ALA A 160 -0.45 2.95 16.29
CA ALA A 160 -1.80 2.73 16.81
C ALA A 160 -2.37 1.38 16.37
N THR A 161 -3.43 0.95 17.06
CA THR A 161 -4.21 -0.24 16.71
C THR A 161 -5.67 0.14 16.51
N ARG A 162 -6.34 -0.55 15.58
CA ARG A 162 -7.78 -0.52 15.34
C ARG A 162 -8.32 -1.95 15.38
N GLN A 163 -9.55 -2.09 15.87
CA GLN A 163 -10.36 -3.31 15.88
C GLN A 163 -11.71 -2.97 15.25
#